data_AF-A0A6J7RYS2-F1
#
_entry.id   AF-A0A6J7RYS2-F1
#
_cell.length_a   1.000
_cell.length_b   1.000
_cell.length_c   1.000
_cell.angle_alpha   90.00
_cell.angle_beta   90.00
_cell.angle_gamma   90.00
#
_symmetry.space_group_name_H-M   'P 1'
#
loop_
_entity.id
_entity.type
_entity.pdbx_description
1 polymer ?
#
loop_
_entity_poly.entity_id
_entity_poly.type
_entity_poly.pdbx_seq_one_letter_code
_entity_poly.pdbx_strand_id
1 'polypeptide(L)'
;MWTLGRPGAVHVENKWDLLEQITAGGTAIIGTPDDLVATIRHLQEITGGFGVALGFAHDWANRENTLRSWDLVARYVVPEINRTTVGQRASMKFLNDNQAALMAGAGAAVMQKILGDERASAELGVMMQQMQSGKDDRGTTFRPGGGVREDQLPEKK
;
A
#
# COMPACT_ATOMS: atom_id res chain seq x y z
N MET A 1 -37.76 -19.61 26.91
CA MET A 1 -36.40 -20.15 26.72
C MET A 1 -35.45 -19.17 27.40
N TRP A 2 -34.65 -19.61 28.38
CA TRP A 2 -33.94 -18.76 29.34
C TRP A 2 -32.43 -18.79 29.08
N THR A 3 -32.00 -18.22 27.97
CA THR A 3 -30.59 -17.86 27.80
C THR A 3 -30.39 -16.44 28.33
N LEU A 4 -29.15 -16.09 28.69
CA LEU A 4 -28.72 -14.75 29.09
C LEU A 4 -28.86 -13.79 27.88
N GLY A 5 -30.10 -13.52 27.47
CA GLY A 5 -30.42 -12.55 26.43
C GLY A 5 -30.40 -11.15 27.01
N ARG A 6 -30.05 -10.16 26.19
CA ARG A 6 -30.16 -8.75 26.55
C ARG A 6 -31.63 -8.45 26.92
N PRO A 7 -31.93 -7.90 28.11
CA PRO A 7 -33.28 -7.48 28.46
C PRO A 7 -33.85 -6.51 27.41
N GLY A 8 -35.07 -6.78 26.93
CA GLY A 8 -35.72 -5.97 25.90
C GLY A 8 -35.25 -6.23 24.46
N ALA A 9 -34.46 -7.28 24.20
CA ALA A 9 -34.17 -7.69 22.84
C ALA A 9 -35.44 -8.14 22.11
N VAL A 10 -35.72 -7.52 20.96
CA VAL A 10 -36.85 -7.85 20.10
C VAL A 10 -36.35 -8.68 18.93
N HIS A 11 -37.13 -9.69 18.51
CA HIS A 11 -36.82 -10.44 17.31
C HIS A 11 -36.96 -9.52 16.08
N VAL A 12 -35.98 -9.57 15.19
CA VAL A 12 -36.00 -8.84 13.91
C VAL A 12 -36.12 -9.88 12.80
N GLU A 13 -37.20 -9.80 12.02
CA GLU A 13 -37.50 -10.75 10.94
C GLU A 13 -36.47 -10.68 9.80
N ASN A 14 -35.98 -9.48 9.50
CA ASN A 14 -34.99 -9.26 8.46
C ASN A 14 -33.59 -9.07 9.05
N LYS A 15 -32.67 -9.96 8.68
CA LYS A 15 -31.27 -9.90 9.11
C LYS A 15 -30.54 -8.60 8.70
N TRP A 16 -30.95 -7.96 7.61
CA TRP A 16 -30.32 -6.73 7.13
C TRP A 16 -30.73 -5.53 7.99
N ASP A 17 -31.98 -5.50 8.44
CA ASP A 17 -32.47 -4.47 9.35
C ASP A 17 -31.79 -4.60 10.73
N LEU A 18 -31.52 -5.84 11.17
CA LEU A 18 -30.72 -6.08 12.38
C LEU A 18 -29.27 -5.62 12.21
N LEU A 19 -28.66 -5.89 11.05
CA LEU A 19 -27.31 -5.44 10.73
C LEU A 19 -27.21 -3.91 10.81
N GLU A 20 -28.14 -3.21 10.18
CA GLU A 20 -28.22 -1.74 10.18
C GLU A 20 -28.43 -1.19 11.58
N GLN A 21 -29.32 -1.78 12.39
CA GLN A 21 -29.52 -1.36 13.78
C GLN A 21 -28.25 -1.48 14.64
N ILE A 22 -27.47 -2.55 14.46
CA ILE A 22 -26.25 -2.80 15.23
C ILE A 22 -25.12 -1.84 14.83
N THR A 23 -24.95 -1.60 13.52
CA THR A 23 -23.89 -0.71 13.01
C THR A 23 -24.23 0.76 13.25
N ALA A 24 -25.49 1.18 13.08
CA ALA A 24 -25.92 2.54 13.36
C ALA A 24 -25.79 2.92 14.84
N GLY A 25 -25.99 1.95 15.75
CA GLY A 25 -25.82 2.14 17.18
C GLY A 25 -24.36 2.26 17.64
N GLY A 26 -23.38 2.12 16.73
CA GLY A 26 -21.95 2.13 17.08
C GLY A 26 -21.49 0.92 17.90
N THR A 27 -22.36 -0.09 18.04
CA THR A 27 -22.12 -1.28 18.86
C THR A 27 -21.16 -2.25 18.18
N ALA A 28 -21.11 -2.22 16.85
CA ALA A 28 -20.15 -2.98 16.06
C ALA A 28 -19.83 -2.28 14.74
N ILE A 29 -18.67 -2.64 14.19
CA ILE A 29 -18.15 -2.09 12.95
C ILE A 29 -17.99 -3.26 12.00
N ILE A 30 -18.73 -3.23 10.88
CA ILE A 30 -18.76 -4.29 9.88
C ILE A 30 -18.50 -3.64 8.53
N GLY A 31 -17.35 -3.92 7.94
CA GLY A 31 -16.91 -3.26 6.71
C GLY A 31 -15.44 -3.49 6.40
N THR A 32 -14.84 -2.48 5.80
CA THR A 32 -13.44 -2.44 5.39
C THR A 32 -12.52 -1.95 6.52
N PRO A 33 -11.18 -2.10 6.39
CA PRO A 33 -10.24 -1.49 7.33
C PRO A 33 -10.40 0.02 7.45
N ASP A 34 -10.76 0.71 6.36
CA ASP A 34 -10.95 2.16 6.36
C ASP A 34 -12.14 2.60 7.23
N ASP A 35 -13.21 1.81 7.25
CA ASP A 35 -14.38 2.06 8.11
C ASP A 35 -14.01 1.99 9.59
N LEU A 36 -13.14 1.03 9.96
CA LEU A 36 -12.62 0.93 11.33
C LEU A 36 -11.69 2.10 11.66
N VAL A 37 -10.83 2.53 10.74
CA VAL A 37 -9.98 3.72 10.93
C VAL A 37 -10.83 4.97 11.14
N ALA A 38 -11.85 5.19 10.30
CA ALA A 38 -12.76 6.32 10.41
C ALA A 38 -13.47 6.32 11.76
N THR A 39 -13.96 5.16 12.20
CA THR A 39 -14.65 5.03 13.49
C THR A 39 -13.71 5.30 14.67
N ILE A 40 -12.49 4.77 14.65
CA ILE A 40 -11.49 5.02 15.70
C ILE A 40 -11.15 6.51 15.78
N ARG A 41 -10.98 7.19 14.64
CA ARG A 41 -10.72 8.63 14.60
C ARG A 41 -11.90 9.43 15.14
N HIS A 42 -13.12 9.08 14.72
CA HIS A 42 -14.32 9.72 15.24
C HIS A 42 -14.44 9.54 16.77
N LEU A 43 -14.14 8.33 17.29
CA LEU A 43 -14.08 8.09 18.73
C LEU A 43 -13.04 8.98 19.42
N GLN A 44 -11.83 9.13 18.85
CA GLN A 44 -10.82 10.04 19.40
C GLN A 44 -11.31 11.49 19.44
N GLU A 45 -12.02 11.95 18.41
CA GLU A 45 -12.58 13.29 18.34
C GLU A 45 -13.64 13.53 19.43
N ILE A 46 -14.62 12.63 19.55
CA ILE A 46 -15.73 12.83 20.50
C ILE A 46 -15.32 12.63 21.97
N THR A 47 -14.31 11.81 22.25
CA THR A 47 -13.83 11.61 23.64
C THR A 47 -12.76 12.61 24.05
N GLY A 48 -12.24 13.43 23.13
CA GLY A 48 -11.05 14.25 23.36
C GLY A 48 -9.75 13.43 23.44
N GLY A 49 -9.77 12.19 22.95
CA GLY A 49 -8.66 11.25 22.94
C GLY A 49 -8.84 10.08 23.91
N PHE A 50 -8.12 9.00 23.64
CA PHE A 50 -7.99 7.84 24.52
C PHE A 50 -6.62 7.17 24.30
N GLY A 51 -6.12 6.46 25.31
CA GLY A 51 -4.78 5.86 25.26
C GLY A 51 -4.72 4.56 24.46
N VAL A 52 -5.67 3.65 24.66
CA VAL A 52 -5.68 2.31 24.06
C VAL A 52 -7.11 1.92 23.68
N ALA A 53 -7.29 1.36 22.49
CA ALA A 53 -8.51 0.65 22.09
C ALA A 53 -8.32 -0.85 22.31
N LEU A 54 -9.21 -1.47 23.09
CA LEU A 54 -9.25 -2.92 23.30
C LEU A 54 -10.33 -3.52 22.41
N GLY A 55 -9.94 -4.35 21.45
CA GLY A 55 -10.90 -5.07 20.61
C GLY A 55 -11.37 -6.36 21.26
N PHE A 56 -12.68 -6.50 21.45
CA PHE A 56 -13.28 -7.73 21.96
C PHE A 56 -13.50 -8.73 20.81
N ALA A 57 -12.75 -9.83 20.83
CA ALA A 57 -12.93 -10.93 19.89
C ALA A 57 -14.22 -11.72 20.22
N HIS A 58 -15.32 -11.35 19.56
CA HIS A 58 -16.58 -12.08 19.63
C HIS A 58 -16.63 -13.19 18.57
N ASP A 59 -17.33 -14.29 18.88
CA ASP A 59 -17.43 -15.49 18.03
C ASP A 59 -18.47 -15.31 16.90
N TRP A 60 -18.30 -14.24 16.11
CA TRP A 60 -19.23 -13.83 15.05
C TRP A 60 -18.98 -14.50 13.70
N ALA A 61 -17.79 -15.03 13.50
CA ALA A 61 -17.36 -15.64 12.26
C ALA A 61 -16.56 -16.91 12.55
N ASN A 62 -16.48 -17.80 11.56
CA ASN A 62 -15.56 -18.93 11.64
C ASN A 62 -14.12 -18.48 11.87
N ARG A 63 -13.28 -19.43 12.29
CA ARG A 63 -11.89 -19.16 12.67
C ARG A 63 -11.09 -18.49 11.56
N GLU A 64 -11.26 -18.94 10.32
CA GLU A 64 -10.54 -18.43 9.15
C GLU A 64 -10.85 -16.94 8.92
N ASN A 65 -12.13 -16.58 8.95
CA ASN A 65 -12.57 -15.21 8.75
C ASN A 65 -12.17 -14.30 9.91
N THR A 66 -12.22 -14.81 11.15
CA THR A 66 -11.76 -14.08 12.33
C THR A 66 -10.27 -13.75 12.22
N LEU A 67 -9.43 -14.73 11.87
CA LEU A 67 -8.00 -14.50 11.68
C LEU A 67 -7.72 -13.53 10.54
N ARG A 68 -8.45 -13.65 9.42
CA ARG A 68 -8.32 -12.71 8.30
C ARG A 68 -8.68 -11.28 8.72
N SER A 69 -9.75 -11.09 9.50
CA SER A 69 -10.13 -9.78 10.02
C SER A 69 -9.00 -9.16 10.85
N TRP A 70 -8.41 -9.93 11.77
CA TRP A 70 -7.30 -9.45 12.58
C TRP A 70 -6.01 -9.19 11.80
N ASP A 71 -5.71 -9.98 10.75
CA ASP A 71 -4.60 -9.70 9.85
C ASP A 71 -4.81 -8.37 9.11
N LEU A 72 -6.04 -8.08 8.64
CA LEU A 72 -6.38 -6.81 8.02
C LEU A 72 -6.23 -5.64 9.01
N VAL A 73 -6.69 -5.80 10.26
CA VAL A 73 -6.51 -4.79 11.32
C VAL A 73 -5.02 -4.50 11.54
N ALA A 74 -4.20 -5.55 11.70
CA ALA A 74 -2.78 -5.40 11.95
C ALA A 74 -2.03 -4.72 10.79
N ARG A 75 -2.39 -5.04 9.54
CA ARG A 75 -1.72 -4.52 8.34
C ARG A 75 -2.17 -3.13 7.93
N TYR A 76 -3.45 -2.82 8.08
CA TYR A 76 -4.04 -1.63 7.45
C TYR A 76 -4.57 -0.62 8.47
N VAL A 77 -5.00 -1.05 9.66
CA VAL A 77 -5.62 -0.14 10.64
C VAL A 77 -4.55 0.40 11.59
N VAL A 78 -3.79 -0.49 12.23
CA VAL A 78 -2.77 -0.12 13.22
C VAL A 78 -1.76 0.89 12.67
N PRO A 79 -1.20 0.73 11.45
CA PRO A 79 -0.24 1.69 10.91
C PRO A 79 -0.85 3.06 10.62
N GLU A 80 -2.11 3.12 10.19
CA GLU A 80 -2.81 4.38 9.91
C GLU A 80 -3.15 5.15 11.18
N ILE A 81 -3.58 4.45 12.23
CA ILE A 81 -3.86 5.06 13.54
C ILE A 81 -2.56 5.55 14.19
N ASN A 82 -1.49 4.74 14.16
CA ASN A 82 -0.19 5.10 14.74
C ASN A 82 0.65 6.01 13.84
N ARG A 83 0.17 6.33 12.63
CA ARG A 83 0.83 7.19 11.64
C ARG A 83 2.23 6.72 11.21
N THR A 84 2.54 5.43 11.31
CA THR A 84 3.87 4.90 10.96
C THR A 84 4.15 4.91 9.46
N THR A 85 3.12 5.00 8.62
CA THR A 85 3.20 5.04 7.15
C THR A 85 3.28 6.45 6.57
N VAL A 86 3.05 7.49 7.37
CA VAL A 86 2.95 8.88 6.88
C VAL A 86 4.24 9.35 6.21
N GLY A 87 5.39 9.07 6.81
CA GLY A 87 6.69 9.45 6.24
C GLY A 87 6.99 8.73 4.93
N GLN A 88 6.62 7.44 4.83
CA GLN A 88 6.81 6.65 3.62
C GLN A 88 5.94 7.19 2.48
N ARG A 89 4.66 7.49 2.74
CA ARG A 89 3.76 8.09 1.74
C ARG A 89 4.24 9.46 1.27
N ALA A 90 4.71 10.31 2.20
CA ALA A 90 5.26 11.61 1.87
C ALA A 90 6.51 11.49 0.98
N SER A 91 7.41 10.55 1.30
CA SER A 91 8.60 10.27 0.50
C SER A 91 8.24 9.76 -0.91
N MET A 92 7.32 8.80 -1.02
CA MET A 92 6.84 8.30 -2.31
C MET A 92 6.24 9.43 -3.15
N LYS A 93 5.41 10.29 -2.55
CA LYS A 93 4.82 11.45 -3.23
C LYS A 93 5.90 12.41 -3.72
N PHE A 94 6.89 12.73 -2.89
CA PHE A 94 8.00 13.60 -3.27
C PHE A 94 8.77 13.04 -4.48
N LEU A 95 9.09 11.75 -4.47
CA LEU A 95 9.79 11.10 -5.58
C LEU A 95 8.98 11.16 -6.87
N ASN A 96 7.67 10.89 -6.79
CA ASN A 96 6.77 10.95 -7.93
C ASN A 96 6.67 12.37 -8.50
N ASP A 97 6.47 13.37 -7.65
CA ASP A 97 6.31 14.77 -8.05
C ASP A 97 7.60 15.36 -8.65
N ASN A 98 8.77 14.87 -8.21
CA ASN A 98 10.08 15.38 -8.63
C ASN A 98 10.81 14.44 -9.59
N GLN A 99 10.14 13.41 -10.11
CA GLN A 99 10.77 12.33 -10.88
C GLN A 99 11.61 12.86 -12.04
N ALA A 100 11.11 13.81 -12.82
CA ALA A 100 11.82 14.36 -13.97
C ALA A 100 13.12 15.07 -13.57
N ALA A 101 13.05 15.93 -12.54
CA ALA A 101 14.21 16.68 -12.05
C ALA A 101 15.26 15.75 -11.43
N LEU A 102 14.82 14.79 -10.62
CA LEU A 102 15.70 13.81 -9.97
C LEU A 102 16.40 12.92 -11.00
N MET A 103 15.68 12.44 -12.01
CA MET A 103 16.26 11.61 -13.07
C MET A 103 17.19 12.40 -13.98
N ALA A 104 16.86 13.65 -14.31
CA ALA A 104 17.74 14.52 -15.10
C ALA A 104 19.05 14.83 -14.35
N GLY A 105 18.96 15.18 -13.06
CA GLY A 105 20.13 15.43 -12.21
C GLY A 105 21.00 14.19 -12.05
N ALA A 106 20.39 13.01 -11.84
CA ALA A 106 21.11 11.74 -11.76
C ALA A 106 21.84 11.43 -13.08
N GLY A 107 21.18 11.60 -14.22
CA GLY A 107 21.79 11.40 -15.54
C GLY A 107 22.97 12.35 -15.79
N ALA A 108 22.81 13.63 -15.43
CA ALA A 108 23.87 14.62 -15.55
C ALA A 108 25.09 14.25 -14.68
N ALA A 109 24.88 13.84 -13.43
CA ALA A 109 25.96 13.44 -12.52
C ALA A 109 26.73 12.22 -13.03
N VAL A 110 26.02 11.21 -13.56
CA VAL A 110 26.63 10.04 -14.19
C VAL A 110 27.49 10.45 -15.39
N MET A 111 26.96 11.29 -16.28
CA MET A 111 27.70 11.76 -17.45
C MET A 111 28.95 12.57 -17.04
N GLN A 112 28.84 13.44 -16.05
CA GLN A 112 29.98 14.19 -15.51
C GLN A 112 31.09 13.27 -15.00
N LYS A 113 30.72 12.18 -14.30
CA LYS A 113 31.71 11.21 -13.81
C LYS A 113 32.36 10.41 -14.94
N ILE A 114 31.59 10.05 -15.98
CA ILE A 114 32.12 9.36 -17.17
C ILE A 114 33.11 10.24 -17.92
N LEU A 115 32.79 11.50 -18.14
CA LEU A 115 33.67 12.44 -18.85
C LEU A 115 34.93 12.78 -18.05
N GLY A 116 34.87 12.74 -16.72
CA GLY A 116 36.00 12.97 -15.83
C GLY A 116 36.95 11.78 -15.64
N ASP A 117 36.65 10.62 -16.24
CA ASP A 117 37.51 9.43 -16.20
C ASP A 117 37.89 9.02 -17.63
N GLU A 118 39.19 9.02 -17.92
CA GLU A 118 39.73 8.80 -19.25
C GLU A 118 39.33 7.43 -19.83
N ARG A 119 39.34 6.36 -19.01
CA ARG A 119 38.89 5.03 -19.45
C ARG A 119 37.38 5.01 -19.67
N ALA A 120 36.60 5.58 -18.77
CA ALA A 120 35.14 5.58 -18.91
C ALA A 120 34.66 6.40 -20.12
N SER A 121 35.33 7.53 -20.43
CA SER A 121 35.03 8.35 -21.59
C SER A 121 35.33 7.63 -22.91
N ALA A 122 36.41 6.83 -22.97
CA ALA A 122 36.76 6.03 -24.14
C ALA A 122 35.72 4.94 -24.39
N GLU A 123 35.28 4.25 -23.34
CA GLU A 123 34.22 3.24 -23.40
C GLU A 123 32.86 3.84 -23.83
N LEU A 124 32.53 5.07 -23.39
CA LEU A 124 31.33 5.76 -23.85
C LEU A 124 31.36 6.04 -25.36
N GLY A 125 32.53 6.43 -25.89
CA GLY A 125 32.73 6.63 -27.33
C GLY A 125 32.50 5.35 -28.14
N VAL A 126 33.06 4.23 -27.66
CA VAL A 126 32.84 2.90 -28.25
C VAL A 126 31.36 2.52 -28.19
N MET A 127 30.70 2.75 -27.05
CA MET A 127 29.29 2.44 -26.86
C MET A 127 28.38 3.28 -27.77
N MET A 128 28.68 4.58 -27.97
CA MET A 128 27.93 5.44 -28.91
C MET A 128 28.09 4.98 -30.37
N GLN A 129 29.30 4.55 -30.75
CA GLN A 129 29.58 4.03 -32.09
C GLN A 129 28.92 2.67 -32.35
N GLN A 130 28.81 1.83 -31.32
CA GLN A 130 28.03 0.58 -31.37
C GLN A 130 26.52 0.84 -31.49
N MET A 131 25.97 1.83 -30.76
CA MET A 131 24.57 2.21 -30.90
C MET A 131 24.23 2.74 -32.30
N GLN A 132 25.12 3.52 -32.92
CA GLN A 132 24.92 4.02 -34.30
C GLN A 132 25.05 2.94 -35.37
N SER A 133 25.85 1.89 -35.12
CA SER A 133 26.04 0.80 -36.08
C SER A 133 24.97 -0.29 -36.01
N GLY A 134 23.98 -0.17 -35.10
CA GLY A 134 22.88 -1.13 -34.97
C GLY A 134 23.30 -2.53 -34.49
N LYS A 135 24.57 -2.74 -34.16
CA LYS A 135 25.07 -3.95 -33.50
C LYS A 135 24.74 -3.83 -32.02
N ASP A 136 23.51 -4.18 -31.70
CA ASP A 136 23.06 -4.16 -30.32
C ASP A 136 23.36 -5.48 -29.59
N ASP A 137 24.54 -5.57 -28.98
CA ASP A 137 24.88 -6.70 -28.10
C ASP A 137 24.22 -6.56 -26.69
N ARG A 138 23.33 -5.59 -26.46
CA ARG A 138 22.63 -5.32 -25.17
C ARG A 138 21.67 -6.45 -24.72
N GLY A 139 21.56 -7.56 -25.47
CA GLY A 139 20.64 -8.67 -25.18
C GLY A 139 21.07 -9.63 -24.05
N THR A 140 22.31 -9.60 -23.58
CA THR A 140 22.85 -10.63 -22.65
C THR A 140 22.86 -10.21 -21.17
N THR A 141 22.69 -8.92 -20.85
CA THR A 141 22.85 -8.40 -19.47
C THR A 141 21.64 -7.57 -19.04
N PHE A 142 20.98 -7.97 -17.95
CA PHE A 142 19.85 -7.25 -17.36
C PHE A 142 20.25 -5.83 -16.91
N ARG A 143 19.42 -4.82 -17.23
CA ARG A 143 19.59 -3.44 -16.78
C ARG A 143 18.30 -2.89 -16.14
N PRO A 144 18.36 -2.32 -14.92
CA PRO A 144 17.22 -1.63 -14.32
C PRO A 144 16.73 -0.48 -15.22
N GLY A 145 15.44 -0.44 -15.52
CA GLY A 145 14.82 0.60 -16.35
C GLY A 145 14.94 0.41 -17.86
N GLY A 146 15.61 -0.64 -18.34
CA GLY A 146 15.77 -0.94 -19.77
C GLY A 146 14.58 -1.63 -20.45
N GLY A 147 13.54 -1.97 -19.69
CA GLY A 147 12.42 -2.79 -20.19
C GLY A 147 12.77 -4.28 -20.28
N VAL A 148 11.76 -5.11 -20.57
CA VAL A 148 11.92 -6.54 -20.87
C VAL A 148 12.21 -6.69 -22.36
N ARG A 149 13.05 -7.66 -22.75
CA ARG A 149 13.38 -7.86 -24.16
C ARG A 149 12.13 -8.16 -25.00
N GLU A 150 12.09 -7.69 -26.23
CA GLU A 150 10.94 -7.87 -27.14
C GLU A 150 10.59 -9.35 -27.38
N ASP A 151 11.60 -10.24 -27.40
CA ASP A 151 11.44 -11.69 -27.53
C ASP A 151 10.97 -12.39 -26.24
N GLN A 152 10.95 -11.66 -25.12
CA GLN A 152 10.42 -12.10 -23.83
C GLN A 152 9.08 -11.42 -23.49
N LEU A 153 8.56 -10.56 -24.38
CA LEU A 153 7.21 -10.05 -24.25
C LEU A 153 6.21 -11.18 -24.58
N PRO A 154 5.15 -11.36 -23.79
CA PRO A 154 4.11 -12.32 -24.14
C PRO A 154 3.50 -11.93 -25.49
N GLU A 155 3.35 -12.90 -26.40
CA GLU A 155 2.67 -12.64 -27.67
C GLU A 155 1.29 -12.06 -27.41
N LYS A 156 0.98 -10.94 -28.06
CA LYS A 156 -0.33 -10.30 -27.96
C LYS A 156 -1.38 -11.28 -28.47
N LYS A 157 -2.20 -11.79 -27.54
CA LYS A 157 -3.45 -12.49 -27.88
C LYS A 157 -4.44 -11.53 -28.52
#